data_AF-A0A7J3JCU4-F1
#
_entry.id   AF-A0A7J3JCU4-F1
#
_cell.length_a   1.000
_cell.length_b   1.000
_cell.length_c   1.000
_cell.angle_alpha   90.00
_cell.angle_beta   90.00
_cell.angle_gamma   90.00
#
_symmetry.space_group_name_H-M   'P 1'
#
loop_
_entity.id
_entity.type
_entity.pdbx_description
1 polymer ?
#
loop_
_entity_poly.entity_id
_entity_poly.type
_entity_poly.pdbx_seq_one_letter_code
_entity_poly.pdbx_strand_id
1 'polypeptide(L)'
;MSLSPIKLEILQSMLLLDKPMKAMDIAKDAHKEFQPVMMHLLGLQRMGYVSSPEKGLYVITAAGKKALGIPEITKEKATSILAYAPHDKSFHFYATVGKPLSMHAHNLRDFVGKIEKADIISVEFHFKRGDFENWFKGLGDEELVKKTALLKQRNVSGEALRKQLHDIVEQRYRELAQLTGQVFPEDQAAPENEHVHAHTHEDGQTHEHPHTHPHGGHMHNHS
;
A
#
# COMPACT_ATOMS: atom_id res chain seq x y z
N MET A 1 27.64 -19.07 7.18
CA MET A 1 26.74 -19.93 7.98
C MET A 1 25.33 -19.79 7.43
N SER A 2 24.63 -20.89 7.14
CA SER A 2 23.22 -20.85 6.73
C SER A 2 22.33 -20.53 7.93
N LEU A 3 21.26 -19.76 7.71
CA LEU A 3 20.24 -19.54 8.74
C LEU A 3 19.52 -20.86 9.07
N SER A 4 19.13 -21.05 10.33
CA SER A 4 18.30 -22.19 10.70
C SER A 4 16.90 -22.06 10.08
N PRO A 5 16.16 -23.17 9.88
CA PRO A 5 14.81 -23.13 9.31
C PRO A 5 13.88 -22.17 10.04
N ILE A 6 13.90 -22.16 11.38
CA ILE A 6 13.04 -21.27 12.19
C ILE A 6 13.41 -19.79 11.98
N LYS A 7 14.70 -19.46 11.87
CA LYS A 7 15.12 -18.08 11.57
C LYS A 7 14.66 -17.64 10.18
N LEU A 8 14.69 -18.55 9.20
CA LEU A 8 14.18 -18.27 7.85
C LEU A 8 12.67 -18.04 7.86
N GLU A 9 11.90 -18.91 8.52
CA GLU A 9 10.45 -18.77 8.65
C GLU A 9 10.07 -17.44 9.33
N ILE A 10 10.77 -17.05 10.40
CA ILE A 10 10.56 -15.74 11.06
C ILE A 10 10.81 -14.58 10.08
N LEU A 11 11.94 -14.59 9.36
CA LEU A 11 12.23 -13.53 8.39
C LEU A 11 11.20 -13.50 7.24
N GLN A 12 10.71 -14.65 6.79
CA GLN A 12 9.67 -14.74 5.76
C GLN A 12 8.33 -14.18 6.25
N SER A 13 7.92 -14.50 7.47
CA SER A 13 6.73 -13.90 8.11
C SER A 13 6.85 -12.39 8.22
N MET A 14 8.02 -11.90 8.65
CA MET A 14 8.28 -10.46 8.76
C MET A 14 8.28 -9.76 7.40
N LEU A 15 8.84 -10.40 6.36
CA LEU A 15 8.82 -9.90 5.00
C LEU A 15 7.40 -9.77 4.46
N LEU A 16 6.54 -10.77 4.68
CA LEU A 16 5.17 -10.77 4.15
C LEU A 16 4.30 -9.69 4.79
N LEU A 17 4.48 -9.47 6.10
CA LEU A 17 3.68 -8.52 6.88
C LEU A 17 4.20 -7.07 6.78
N ASP A 18 5.49 -6.90 6.45
CA ASP A 18 6.14 -5.65 6.04
C ASP A 18 5.84 -4.40 6.89
N LYS A 19 5.70 -4.61 8.21
CA LYS A 19 5.45 -3.57 9.21
C LYS A 19 6.12 -3.92 10.54
N PRO A 20 6.33 -2.95 11.44
CA PRO A 20 6.77 -3.25 12.80
C PRO A 20 5.76 -4.15 13.52
N MET A 21 6.23 -5.25 14.11
CA MET A 21 5.35 -6.26 14.72
C MET A 21 5.85 -6.76 16.06
N LYS A 22 4.90 -7.17 16.92
CA LYS A 22 5.22 -7.86 18.17
C LYS A 22 5.66 -9.29 17.88
N ALA A 23 6.57 -9.80 18.70
CA ALA A 23 7.02 -11.20 18.63
C ALA A 23 5.87 -12.21 18.71
N MET A 24 4.78 -11.87 19.41
CA MET A 24 3.57 -12.70 19.50
C MET A 24 2.85 -12.84 18.14
N ASP A 25 2.78 -11.76 17.37
CA ASP A 25 2.11 -11.76 16.07
C ASP A 25 2.96 -12.50 15.03
N ILE A 26 4.29 -12.34 15.11
CA ILE A 26 5.26 -13.11 14.32
C ILE A 26 5.13 -14.60 14.61
N ALA A 27 5.02 -14.98 15.89
CA ALA A 27 4.87 -16.38 16.29
C ALA A 27 3.58 -17.01 15.75
N LYS A 28 2.47 -16.26 15.81
CA LYS A 28 1.18 -16.68 15.24
C LYS A 28 1.27 -16.89 13.72
N ASP A 29 1.84 -15.94 12.98
CA ASP A 29 1.96 -16.06 11.51
C ASP A 29 2.90 -17.20 11.10
N ALA A 30 3.99 -17.41 11.84
CA ALA A 30 4.92 -18.50 11.59
C ALA A 30 4.38 -19.87 12.07
N HIS A 31 3.21 -19.92 12.72
CA HIS A 31 2.65 -21.11 13.38
C HIS A 31 3.64 -21.77 14.35
N LYS A 32 4.28 -20.96 15.21
CA LYS A 32 5.25 -21.41 16.22
C LYS A 32 4.91 -20.91 17.61
N GLU A 33 5.49 -21.59 18.60
CA GLU A 33 5.49 -21.15 19.98
C GLU A 33 6.26 -19.84 20.18
N PHE A 34 5.76 -19.01 21.10
CA PHE A 34 6.33 -17.69 21.36
C PHE A 34 7.79 -17.73 21.85
N GLN A 35 8.11 -18.62 22.79
CA GLN A 35 9.44 -18.64 23.44
C GLN A 35 10.58 -18.94 22.44
N PRO A 36 10.49 -19.98 21.58
CA PRO A 36 11.46 -20.19 20.51
C PRO A 36 11.59 -18.99 19.55
N VAL A 37 10.47 -18.37 19.17
CA VAL A 37 10.47 -17.21 18.26
C VAL A 37 11.21 -16.04 18.89
N MET A 38 10.96 -15.74 20.17
CA MET A 38 11.66 -14.69 20.90
C MET A 38 13.17 -14.93 20.93
N MET A 39 13.61 -16.15 21.25
CA MET A 39 15.05 -16.49 21.23
C MET A 39 15.68 -16.28 19.85
N HIS A 40 15.00 -16.70 18.79
CA HIS A 40 15.49 -16.53 17.43
C HIS A 40 15.47 -15.07 16.98
N LEU A 41 14.48 -14.26 17.36
CA LEU A 41 14.43 -12.82 17.10
C LEU A 41 15.63 -12.10 17.73
N LEU A 42 15.95 -12.39 19.00
CA LEU A 42 17.14 -11.83 19.65
C LEU A 42 18.45 -12.24 18.95
N GLY A 43 18.49 -13.44 18.40
CA GLY A 43 19.62 -13.91 17.59
C GLY A 43 19.70 -13.18 16.24
N LEU A 44 18.58 -13.02 15.54
CA LEU A 44 18.49 -12.28 14.27
C LEU A 44 18.83 -10.80 14.44
N GLN A 45 18.44 -10.20 15.57
CA GLN A 45 18.78 -8.82 15.91
C GLN A 45 20.29 -8.66 16.13
N ARG A 46 20.93 -9.58 16.85
CA ARG A 46 22.40 -9.61 16.99
C ARG A 46 23.13 -9.78 15.66
N MET A 47 22.51 -10.45 14.69
CA MET A 47 23.04 -10.61 13.33
C MET A 47 22.77 -9.39 12.42
N GLY A 48 22.00 -8.40 12.89
CA GLY A 48 21.60 -7.22 12.10
C GLY A 48 20.51 -7.48 11.07
N TYR A 49 19.86 -8.65 11.07
CA TYR A 49 18.79 -9.01 10.12
C TYR A 49 17.42 -8.50 10.54
N VAL A 50 17.28 -8.18 11.83
CA VAL A 50 16.08 -7.61 12.44
C VAL A 50 16.52 -6.41 13.28
N SER A 51 15.72 -5.35 13.30
CA SER A 51 15.88 -4.25 14.26
C SER A 51 14.62 -4.12 15.11
N SER A 52 14.73 -3.39 16.23
CA SER A 52 13.62 -3.10 17.12
C SER A 52 13.49 -1.58 17.26
N PRO A 53 12.69 -0.92 16.40
CA PRO A 53 12.57 0.54 16.40
C PRO A 53 11.91 1.04 17.69
N GLU A 54 11.03 0.23 18.27
CA GLU A 54 10.41 0.45 19.57
C GLU A 54 10.46 -0.84 20.38
N LYS A 55 10.48 -0.71 21.70
CA LYS A 55 10.59 -1.85 22.62
C LYS A 55 9.50 -2.89 22.34
N GLY A 56 9.92 -4.07 21.89
CA GLY A 56 9.03 -5.21 21.63
C GLY A 56 8.37 -5.22 20.25
N LEU A 57 8.65 -4.21 19.41
CA LEU A 57 8.35 -4.23 17.98
C LEU A 57 9.60 -4.59 17.20
N TYR A 58 9.45 -5.42 16.18
CA TYR A 58 10.52 -5.93 15.35
C TYR A 58 10.21 -5.65 13.88
N VAL A 59 11.24 -5.28 13.11
CA VAL A 59 11.16 -5.05 11.66
C VAL A 59 12.36 -5.71 10.97
N ILE A 60 12.15 -6.24 9.76
CA ILE A 60 13.22 -6.81 8.96
C ILE A 60 14.10 -5.70 8.39
N THR A 61 15.42 -5.87 8.42
CA THR A 61 16.36 -4.88 7.87
C THR A 61 16.68 -5.20 6.40
N ALA A 62 17.34 -4.28 5.70
CA ALA A 62 17.89 -4.55 4.36
C ALA A 62 18.82 -5.79 4.34
N ALA A 63 19.65 -5.97 5.37
CA ALA A 63 20.48 -7.15 5.52
C ALA A 63 19.65 -8.43 5.72
N GLY A 64 18.52 -8.35 6.43
CA GLY A 64 17.56 -9.45 6.56
C GLY A 64 16.88 -9.81 5.24
N LYS A 65 16.43 -8.80 4.47
CA LYS A 65 15.90 -8.99 3.10
C LYS A 65 16.97 -9.65 2.21
N LYS A 66 18.23 -9.21 2.28
CA LYS A 66 19.37 -9.81 1.58
C LYS A 66 19.65 -11.25 1.99
N ALA A 67 19.51 -11.59 3.28
CA ALA A 67 19.61 -12.97 3.76
C ALA A 67 18.50 -13.88 3.22
N LEU A 68 17.36 -13.31 2.81
CA LEU A 68 16.32 -13.99 2.05
C LEU A 68 16.58 -13.98 0.53
N GLY A 69 17.73 -13.49 0.06
CA GLY A 69 18.05 -13.42 -1.37
C GLY A 69 17.36 -12.27 -2.12
N ILE A 70 16.82 -11.27 -1.40
CA ILE A 70 16.24 -10.06 -2.00
C ILE A 70 17.35 -9.00 -2.08
N PRO A 71 17.72 -8.52 -3.28
CA PRO A 71 18.75 -7.49 -3.42
C PRO A 71 18.26 -6.14 -2.89
N GLU A 72 19.20 -5.29 -2.48
CA GLU A 72 18.91 -3.87 -2.27
C GLU A 72 18.55 -3.21 -3.60
N ILE A 73 17.63 -2.24 -3.55
CA ILE A 73 17.13 -1.53 -4.73
C ILE A 73 17.77 -0.15 -4.80
N THR A 74 18.33 0.17 -5.96
CA THR A 74 18.79 1.52 -6.28
C THR A 74 17.62 2.38 -6.75
N LYS A 75 17.79 3.71 -6.69
CA LYS A 75 16.79 4.66 -7.17
C LYS A 75 16.42 4.40 -8.64
N GLU A 76 17.40 4.11 -9.50
CA GLU A 76 17.22 3.84 -10.92
C GLU A 76 16.39 2.55 -11.13
N LYS A 77 16.69 1.50 -10.36
CA LYS A 77 15.92 0.25 -10.42
C LYS A 77 14.49 0.46 -9.93
N ALA A 78 14.29 1.22 -8.85
CA ALA A 78 12.96 1.60 -8.37
C ALA A 78 12.16 2.36 -9.45
N THR A 79 12.77 3.36 -10.08
CA THR A 79 12.15 4.10 -11.20
C THR A 79 11.77 3.18 -12.35
N SER A 80 12.63 2.20 -12.69
CA SER A 80 12.32 1.23 -13.75
C SER A 80 11.16 0.29 -13.38
N ILE A 81 11.03 -0.12 -12.12
CA ILE A 81 9.92 -0.99 -11.66
C ILE A 81 8.59 -0.22 -11.69
N LEU A 82 8.62 1.06 -11.34
CA LEU A 82 7.44 1.94 -11.30
C LEU A 82 7.01 2.45 -12.68
N ALA A 83 7.87 2.32 -13.69
CA ALA A 83 7.63 2.83 -15.03
C ALA A 83 6.39 2.17 -15.67
N TYR A 84 5.71 2.95 -16.52
CA TYR A 84 4.59 2.45 -17.32
C TYR A 84 5.09 1.50 -18.40
N ALA A 85 4.57 0.27 -18.42
CA ALA A 85 4.92 -0.72 -19.43
C ALA A 85 4.07 -0.53 -20.71
N PRO A 86 4.64 -0.81 -21.90
CA PRO A 86 3.86 -0.89 -23.13
C PRO A 86 2.80 -1.99 -23.03
N HIS A 87 1.77 -1.93 -23.87
CA HIS A 87 0.60 -2.80 -23.78
C HIS A 87 0.95 -4.30 -23.84
N ASP A 88 1.91 -4.70 -24.68
CA ASP A 88 2.40 -6.07 -24.81
C ASP A 88 3.09 -6.62 -23.55
N LYS A 89 3.50 -5.74 -22.63
CA LYS A 89 4.12 -6.07 -21.34
C LYS A 89 3.22 -5.76 -20.14
N SER A 90 2.01 -5.27 -20.39
CA SER A 90 1.03 -5.03 -19.34
C SER A 90 0.50 -6.35 -18.77
N PHE A 91 0.03 -6.33 -17.53
CA PHE A 91 -0.68 -7.48 -16.97
C PHE A 91 -2.10 -7.50 -17.53
N HIS A 92 -2.48 -8.60 -18.16
CA HIS A 92 -3.83 -8.79 -18.69
C HIS A 92 -4.65 -9.68 -17.77
N PHE A 93 -5.80 -9.16 -17.31
CA PHE A 93 -6.72 -9.94 -16.48
C PHE A 93 -7.63 -10.83 -17.34
N TYR A 94 -7.83 -12.06 -16.87
CA TYR A 94 -8.66 -13.10 -17.47
C TYR A 94 -9.52 -13.73 -16.38
N ALA A 95 -10.79 -13.98 -16.68
CA ALA A 95 -11.63 -14.76 -15.78
C ALA A 95 -11.13 -16.21 -15.68
N THR A 96 -10.86 -16.81 -16.84
CA THR A 96 -10.29 -18.16 -17.00
C THR A 96 -9.52 -18.24 -18.32
N VAL A 97 -8.99 -19.43 -18.65
CA VAL A 97 -8.36 -19.70 -19.95
C VAL A 97 -9.25 -19.23 -21.10
N GLY A 98 -8.70 -18.37 -21.97
CA GLY A 98 -9.38 -17.85 -23.16
C GLY A 98 -10.48 -16.82 -22.91
N LYS A 99 -10.62 -16.29 -21.68
CA LYS A 99 -11.66 -15.30 -21.32
C LYS A 99 -11.06 -13.99 -20.79
N PRO A 100 -10.54 -13.09 -21.65
CA PRO A 100 -9.98 -11.80 -21.22
C PRO A 100 -11.05 -10.87 -20.65
N LEU A 101 -10.68 -10.01 -19.69
CA LEU A 101 -11.59 -9.07 -19.01
C LEU A 101 -11.48 -7.61 -19.50
N SER A 102 -10.86 -7.37 -20.66
CA SER A 102 -10.57 -6.00 -21.17
C SER A 102 -9.99 -5.06 -20.10
N MET A 103 -9.26 -5.65 -19.14
CA MET A 103 -8.73 -5.00 -17.97
C MET A 103 -7.25 -5.30 -17.92
N HIS A 104 -6.43 -4.24 -17.90
CA HIS A 104 -4.98 -4.33 -17.98
C HIS A 104 -4.34 -3.41 -16.95
N ALA A 105 -3.18 -3.80 -16.43
CA ALA A 105 -2.34 -2.99 -15.56
C ALA A 105 -0.96 -2.78 -16.17
N HIS A 106 -0.56 -1.54 -16.39
CA HIS A 106 0.71 -1.23 -17.04
C HIS A 106 1.86 -1.01 -16.06
N ASN A 107 1.56 -0.80 -14.79
CA ASN A 107 2.55 -0.66 -13.72
C ASN A 107 1.92 -1.06 -12.38
N LEU A 108 2.69 -0.98 -11.29
CA LEU A 108 2.20 -1.33 -9.96
C LEU A 108 1.02 -0.47 -9.50
N ARG A 109 0.99 0.84 -9.83
CA ARG A 109 -0.10 1.73 -9.44
C ARG A 109 -1.41 1.36 -10.12
N ASP A 110 -1.37 1.08 -11.42
CA ASP A 110 -2.51 0.55 -12.16
C ASP A 110 -2.98 -0.76 -11.53
N PHE A 111 -2.05 -1.67 -11.24
CA PHE A 111 -2.36 -2.98 -10.66
C PHE A 111 -3.18 -2.85 -9.38
N VAL A 112 -2.76 -1.98 -8.45
CA VAL A 112 -3.48 -1.69 -7.20
C VAL A 112 -4.93 -1.28 -7.50
N GLY A 113 -5.15 -0.33 -8.40
CA GLY A 113 -6.51 0.11 -8.73
C GLY A 113 -7.34 -0.92 -9.51
N LYS A 114 -6.70 -1.86 -10.22
CA LYS A 114 -7.39 -2.91 -10.99
C LYS A 114 -7.72 -4.13 -10.14
N ILE A 115 -6.83 -4.55 -9.23
CA ILE A 115 -7.03 -5.75 -8.42
C ILE A 115 -8.23 -5.62 -7.48
N GLU A 116 -8.52 -4.41 -7.00
CA GLU A 116 -9.73 -4.11 -6.21
C GLU A 116 -11.03 -4.37 -6.99
N LYS A 117 -11.02 -4.14 -8.30
CA LYS A 117 -12.20 -4.23 -9.18
C LYS A 117 -12.30 -5.57 -9.91
N ALA A 118 -11.21 -6.34 -9.95
CA ALA A 118 -11.16 -7.61 -10.66
C ALA A 118 -12.07 -8.64 -9.98
N ASP A 119 -12.86 -9.37 -10.78
CA ASP A 119 -13.66 -10.51 -10.28
C ASP A 119 -12.78 -11.49 -9.51
N ILE A 120 -13.28 -12.01 -8.40
CA ILE A 120 -12.50 -12.89 -7.52
C ILE A 120 -12.03 -14.17 -8.25
N ILE A 121 -12.82 -14.64 -9.21
CA ILE A 121 -12.48 -15.78 -10.07
C ILE A 121 -11.20 -15.49 -10.86
N SER A 122 -11.05 -14.26 -11.39
CA SER A 122 -9.86 -13.81 -12.12
C SER A 122 -8.64 -13.74 -11.21
N VAL A 123 -8.80 -13.15 -10.01
CA VAL A 123 -7.72 -13.04 -9.02
C VAL A 123 -7.19 -14.43 -8.65
N GLU A 124 -8.08 -15.36 -8.29
CA GLU A 124 -7.67 -16.72 -7.95
C GLU A 124 -7.07 -17.48 -9.14
N PHE A 125 -7.62 -17.29 -10.34
CA PHE A 125 -7.13 -17.92 -11.56
C PHE A 125 -5.67 -17.55 -11.82
N HIS A 126 -5.35 -16.25 -11.83
CA HIS A 126 -4.00 -15.75 -12.03
C HIS A 126 -3.06 -16.11 -10.89
N PHE A 127 -3.54 -15.98 -9.65
CA PHE A 127 -2.74 -16.34 -8.48
C PHE A 127 -2.34 -17.80 -8.52
N LYS A 128 -3.28 -18.74 -8.69
CA LYS A 128 -2.98 -20.18 -8.73
C LYS A 128 -1.96 -20.54 -9.81
N ARG A 129 -2.03 -19.91 -10.99
CA ARG A 129 -1.12 -20.16 -12.12
C ARG A 129 0.27 -19.52 -11.97
N GLY A 130 0.42 -18.55 -11.06
CA GLY A 130 1.68 -17.82 -10.89
C GLY A 130 1.86 -16.66 -11.85
N ASP A 131 0.76 -16.17 -12.45
CA ASP A 131 0.82 -15.12 -13.46
C ASP A 131 1.28 -13.79 -12.85
N PHE A 132 0.89 -13.51 -11.60
CA PHE A 132 1.35 -12.32 -10.87
C PHE A 132 2.86 -12.36 -10.60
N GLU A 133 3.38 -13.48 -10.09
CA GLU A 133 4.83 -13.66 -9.88
C GLU A 133 5.62 -13.48 -11.18
N ASN A 134 5.14 -14.08 -12.28
CA ASN A 134 5.80 -13.94 -13.58
C ASN A 134 5.81 -12.48 -14.06
N TRP A 135 4.73 -11.76 -13.85
CA TRP A 135 4.66 -10.34 -14.21
C TRP A 135 5.57 -9.47 -13.33
N PHE A 136 5.55 -9.65 -12.01
CA PHE A 136 6.47 -8.93 -11.10
C PHE A 136 7.93 -9.21 -11.42
N LYS A 137 8.26 -10.46 -11.79
CA LYS A 137 9.59 -10.82 -12.28
C LYS A 137 9.93 -10.11 -13.58
N GLY A 138 8.97 -9.94 -14.49
CA GLY A 138 9.12 -9.17 -15.73
C GLY A 138 9.39 -7.68 -15.49
N LEU A 139 8.82 -7.09 -14.44
CA LEU A 139 9.15 -5.74 -13.95
C LEU A 139 10.54 -5.69 -13.27
N GLY A 140 11.02 -6.85 -12.83
CA GLY A 140 12.28 -7.02 -12.12
C GLY A 140 12.20 -6.68 -10.63
N ASP A 141 11.03 -6.89 -10.00
CA ASP A 141 10.83 -6.76 -8.56
C ASP A 141 10.85 -8.14 -7.87
N GLU A 142 12.04 -8.57 -7.45
CA GLU A 142 12.25 -9.85 -6.76
C GLU A 142 11.56 -9.92 -5.38
N GLU A 143 11.30 -8.77 -4.76
CA GLU A 143 10.63 -8.73 -3.46
C GLU A 143 9.15 -9.09 -3.60
N LEU A 144 8.46 -8.54 -4.60
CA LEU A 144 7.07 -8.92 -4.89
C LEU A 144 6.95 -10.39 -5.28
N VAL A 145 7.85 -10.88 -6.14
CA VAL A 145 7.90 -12.31 -6.49
C VAL A 145 7.97 -13.17 -5.22
N LYS A 146 8.84 -12.80 -4.27
CA LYS A 146 9.00 -13.53 -3.02
C LYS A 146 7.80 -13.40 -2.09
N LYS A 147 7.24 -12.20 -1.91
CA LYS A 147 6.04 -11.97 -1.08
C LYS A 147 4.84 -12.75 -1.61
N THR A 148 4.61 -12.73 -2.93
CA THR A 148 3.51 -13.48 -3.56
C THR A 148 3.69 -14.99 -3.45
N ALA A 149 4.93 -15.50 -3.60
CA ALA A 149 5.23 -16.92 -3.37
C ALA A 149 5.01 -17.35 -1.91
N LEU A 150 5.35 -16.51 -0.93
CA LEU A 150 5.05 -16.76 0.49
C LEU A 150 3.54 -16.73 0.76
N LEU A 151 2.83 -15.79 0.16
CA LEU A 151 1.37 -15.71 0.25
C LEU A 151 0.70 -17.00 -0.25
N LYS A 152 1.20 -17.60 -1.33
CA LYS A 152 0.71 -18.90 -1.82
C LYS A 152 0.82 -20.00 -0.77
N GLN A 153 1.91 -20.03 -0.01
CA GLN A 153 2.13 -21.04 1.03
C GLN A 153 1.15 -20.89 2.20
N ARG A 154 0.51 -19.73 2.36
CA ARG A 154 -0.53 -19.48 3.37
C ARG A 154 -1.91 -20.00 2.96
N ASN A 155 -2.08 -20.52 1.73
CA ASN A 155 -3.35 -21.05 1.21
C ASN A 155 -4.54 -20.07 1.36
N VAL A 156 -4.28 -18.77 1.22
CA VAL A 156 -5.31 -17.73 1.27
C VAL A 156 -6.10 -17.71 -0.04
N SER A 157 -7.41 -17.52 0.03
CA SER A 157 -8.33 -17.49 -1.12
C SER A 157 -9.39 -16.40 -0.96
N GLY A 158 -10.24 -16.22 -1.98
CA GLY A 158 -11.35 -15.28 -1.95
C GLY A 158 -10.93 -13.83 -1.69
N GLU A 159 -11.82 -13.06 -1.08
CA GLU A 159 -11.59 -11.64 -0.77
C GLU A 159 -10.35 -11.39 0.10
N ALA A 160 -10.00 -12.34 0.98
CA ALA A 160 -8.79 -12.26 1.77
C ALA A 160 -7.52 -12.28 0.90
N LEU A 161 -7.51 -13.08 -0.18
CA LEU A 161 -6.43 -13.11 -1.15
C LEU A 161 -6.34 -11.78 -1.92
N ARG A 162 -7.47 -11.28 -2.43
CA ARG A 162 -7.52 -10.00 -3.14
C ARG A 162 -6.95 -8.88 -2.26
N LYS A 163 -7.42 -8.79 -1.02
CA LYS A 163 -6.97 -7.78 -0.06
C LYS A 163 -5.48 -7.90 0.24
N GLN A 164 -4.95 -9.11 0.47
CA GLN A 164 -3.52 -9.28 0.76
C GLN A 164 -2.63 -8.96 -0.45
N LEU A 165 -3.05 -9.34 -1.67
CA LEU A 165 -2.33 -8.95 -2.90
C LEU A 165 -2.32 -7.42 -3.08
N HIS A 166 -3.47 -6.78 -2.87
CA HIS A 166 -3.59 -5.33 -2.91
C HIS A 166 -2.61 -4.68 -1.91
N ASP A 167 -2.69 -5.06 -0.64
CA ASP A 167 -1.89 -4.46 0.43
C ASP A 167 -0.37 -4.67 0.20
N ILE A 168 0.04 -5.86 -0.26
CA ILE A 168 1.44 -6.17 -0.59
C ILE A 168 1.96 -5.27 -1.72
N VAL A 169 1.18 -5.12 -2.80
CA VAL A 169 1.62 -4.34 -3.97
C VAL A 169 1.57 -2.85 -3.68
N GLU A 170 0.55 -2.37 -2.97
CA GLU A 170 0.43 -0.96 -2.58
C GLU A 170 1.55 -0.55 -1.63
N GLN A 171 1.87 -1.36 -0.62
CA GLN A 171 2.99 -1.07 0.28
C GLN A 171 4.32 -1.02 -0.49
N ARG A 172 4.52 -1.95 -1.42
CA ARG A 172 5.72 -1.96 -2.25
C ARG A 172 5.80 -0.76 -3.18
N TYR A 173 4.69 -0.39 -3.81
CA TYR A 173 4.60 0.82 -4.62
C TYR A 173 5.02 2.04 -3.81
N ARG A 174 4.54 2.16 -2.56
CA ARG A 174 4.90 3.29 -1.68
C ARG A 174 6.38 3.30 -1.31
N GLU A 175 6.96 2.16 -0.94
CA GLU A 175 8.40 2.03 -0.64
C GLU A 175 9.25 2.49 -1.84
N LEU A 176 8.94 2.03 -3.04
CA LEU A 176 9.66 2.39 -4.25
C LEU A 176 9.47 3.87 -4.61
N ALA A 177 8.25 4.40 -4.51
CA ALA A 177 7.96 5.80 -4.82
C ALA A 177 8.73 6.74 -3.90
N GLN A 178 8.80 6.44 -2.59
CA GLN A 178 9.60 7.18 -1.62
C GLN A 178 11.09 7.18 -2.00
N LEU A 179 11.66 6.03 -2.38
CA LEU A 179 13.06 5.95 -2.84
C LEU A 179 13.33 6.80 -4.08
N THR A 180 12.35 6.96 -4.96
CA THR A 180 12.48 7.81 -6.17
C THR A 180 12.27 9.30 -5.89
N GLY A 181 11.75 9.67 -4.72
CA GLY A 181 11.34 11.04 -4.40
C GLY A 181 10.03 11.45 -5.07
N GLN A 182 9.22 10.48 -5.54
CA GLN A 182 7.85 10.74 -5.99
C GLN A 182 6.96 11.03 -4.77
N VAL A 183 6.21 12.12 -4.83
CA VAL A 183 5.26 12.54 -3.77
C VAL A 183 3.89 11.93 -4.06
N PHE A 184 3.23 11.37 -3.05
CA PHE A 184 1.89 10.81 -3.20
C PHE A 184 0.84 11.92 -3.31
N PRO A 185 -0.11 11.85 -4.25
CA PRO A 185 -1.21 12.81 -4.33
C PRO A 185 -2.09 12.84 -3.06
N GLU A 186 -2.15 11.73 -2.33
CA GLU A 186 -2.95 11.60 -1.10
C GLU A 186 -2.37 12.42 0.08
N ASP A 187 -1.06 12.72 0.08
CA ASP A 187 -0.41 13.57 1.10
C ASP A 187 -0.59 15.08 0.82
N GLN A 188 -1.20 15.46 -0.31
CA GLN A 188 -1.51 16.85 -0.66
C GLN A 188 -2.91 17.30 -0.22
N ALA A 189 -3.74 16.39 0.30
CA ALA A 189 -5.10 16.70 0.75
C ALA A 189 -5.17 17.04 2.26
N ALA A 190 -4.27 17.91 2.74
CA ALA A 190 -4.54 18.68 3.96
C ALA A 190 -5.19 20.00 3.55
N PRO A 191 -6.33 20.40 4.11
CA PRO A 191 -6.98 21.65 3.72
C PRO A 191 -6.08 22.81 4.10
N GLU A 192 -5.62 23.56 3.11
CA GLU A 192 -5.03 24.86 3.34
C GLU A 192 -6.04 25.75 4.06
N ASN A 193 -5.55 26.41 5.10
CA ASN A 193 -6.29 27.24 6.05
C ASN A 193 -7.31 28.18 5.40
N GLU A 194 -8.40 28.36 6.14
CA GLU A 194 -9.35 29.47 6.05
C GLU A 194 -8.62 30.81 5.85
N HIS A 195 -8.62 31.31 4.62
CA HIS A 195 -8.45 32.74 4.39
C HIS A 195 -9.80 33.41 4.65
N VAL A 196 -10.01 33.77 5.92
CA VAL A 196 -11.03 34.75 6.31
C VAL A 196 -10.64 36.07 5.66
N HIS A 197 -11.33 36.43 4.57
CA HIS A 197 -11.24 37.78 4.02
C HIS A 197 -12.02 38.72 4.96
N ALA A 198 -11.30 39.32 5.90
CA ALA A 198 -11.74 40.53 6.56
C ALA A 198 -11.64 41.68 5.56
N HIS A 199 -12.76 42.08 4.96
CA HIS A 199 -12.87 43.36 4.25
C HIS A 199 -13.24 44.44 5.26
N THR A 200 -12.23 45.16 5.73
CA THR A 200 -12.38 46.51 6.26
C THR A 200 -12.64 47.46 5.09
N HIS A 201 -13.79 48.14 5.11
CA HIS A 201 -14.02 49.35 4.32
C HIS A 201 -14.29 50.50 5.30
N GLU A 202 -13.26 51.29 5.58
CA GLU A 202 -13.41 52.72 5.83
C GLU A 202 -13.10 53.41 4.49
N ASP A 203 -14.08 54.08 3.91
CA ASP A 203 -13.94 55.51 3.62
C ASP A 203 -15.25 56.07 3.08
N GLY A 204 -15.54 57.26 3.57
CA GLY A 204 -16.81 57.94 3.45
C GLY A 204 -17.13 58.42 2.05
N GLN A 205 -18.40 58.31 1.70
CA GLN A 205 -19.07 59.36 0.93
C GLN A 205 -20.56 59.36 1.24
N THR A 206 -20.97 60.48 1.83
CA THR A 206 -22.34 60.88 2.14
C THR A 206 -23.05 61.31 0.86
N HIS A 207 -24.25 60.78 0.63
CA HIS A 207 -25.26 61.47 -0.18
C HIS A 207 -26.57 61.48 0.60
N GLU A 208 -27.04 62.69 0.90
CA GLU A 208 -28.29 62.96 1.58
C GLU A 208 -29.47 63.17 0.60
N HIS A 209 -30.66 62.88 1.16
CA HIS A 209 -32.00 63.41 0.90
C HIS A 209 -32.96 62.61 -0.02
N PRO A 210 -34.30 62.71 0.21
CA PRO A 210 -34.99 62.87 1.50
C PRO A 210 -36.22 61.94 1.67
N HIS A 211 -36.68 61.91 2.92
CA HIS A 211 -37.88 61.31 3.49
C HIS A 211 -39.14 61.25 2.60
N THR A 212 -39.85 60.11 2.68
CA THR A 212 -41.28 60.05 3.05
C THR A 212 -41.66 58.67 3.62
N HIS A 213 -42.07 58.63 4.88
CA HIS A 213 -43.10 57.72 5.41
C HIS A 213 -44.38 58.56 5.56
N PRO A 214 -45.61 58.01 5.62
CA PRO A 214 -45.95 56.76 6.31
C PRO A 214 -47.10 55.93 5.67
N HIS A 215 -47.47 54.83 6.33
CA HIS A 215 -48.84 54.58 6.85
C HIS A 215 -49.48 53.23 6.47
N GLY A 216 -49.88 52.49 7.53
CA GLY A 216 -50.97 51.49 7.55
C GLY A 216 -50.67 50.15 6.86
N GLY A 217 -51.00 48.98 7.37
CA GLY A 217 -51.86 48.60 8.48
C GLY A 217 -52.38 47.17 8.21
N HIS A 218 -52.55 46.41 9.28
CA HIS A 218 -53.50 45.30 9.45
C HIS A 218 -53.38 43.98 8.67
N MET A 219 -53.12 42.93 9.45
CA MET A 219 -53.88 41.66 9.59
C MET A 219 -54.80 41.20 8.43
N HIS A 220 -54.61 39.96 7.96
CA HIS A 220 -55.47 38.79 8.32
C HIS A 220 -55.09 37.51 7.55
N ASN A 221 -54.92 36.45 8.35
CA ASN A 221 -55.44 35.07 8.26
C ASN A 221 -56.04 34.45 6.97
N HIS A 222 -55.82 33.12 6.92
CA HIS A 222 -56.53 32.04 6.20
C HIS A 222 -56.30 31.95 4.67
N SER A 223 -56.05 30.78 4.07
CA SER A 223 -56.31 29.38 4.44
C SER A 223 -55.19 28.44 4.00
#